data_AF-A0A7J6SQA1-F1
#
_entry.id   AF-A0A7J6SQA1-F1
#
_cell.length_a   1.000
_cell.length_b   1.000
_cell.length_c   1.000
_cell.angle_alpha   90.00
_cell.angle_beta   90.00
_cell.angle_gamma   90.00
#
_symmetry.space_group_name_H-M   'P 1'
#
loop_
_entity.id
_entity.type
_entity.pdbx_description
1 polymer ?
#
loop_
_entity_poly.entity_id
_entity_poly.type
_entity_poly.pdbx_seq_one_letter_code
_entity_poly.pdbx_strand_id
1 'polypeptide(L)'
;MLSRYSLRRLFAPSSVIVRHLHLHEYQSMKLLRSFDVAVPKCYYARTGQEAEDHARRLGEGDAVVKAQVLGGGRGRGYFKENGFQGGVHIVNSPSEARRVAEHMLGKTLITKQTGLGGSACKGVLLCERLPIVSEKYAAVLLDRTLGGPVVVASKYGGMSIEEVAVEHPQDI
;
A
#
# COMPACT_ATOMS: atom_id res chain seq x y z
N MET A 1 24.35 -55.25 23.61
CA MET A 1 24.83 -53.90 23.99
C MET A 1 24.99 -53.08 22.70
N LEU A 2 23.90 -52.48 22.20
CA LEU A 2 23.90 -51.71 20.95
C LEU A 2 23.83 -50.22 21.30
N SER A 3 24.94 -49.51 21.14
CA SER A 3 25.08 -48.10 21.49
C SER A 3 24.90 -47.21 20.27
N ARG A 4 23.79 -46.47 20.27
CA ARG A 4 23.61 -45.08 19.83
C ARG A 4 24.16 -44.70 18.45
N TYR A 5 23.32 -44.91 17.43
CA TYR A 5 23.34 -44.06 16.23
C TYR A 5 22.89 -42.65 16.63
N SER A 6 23.86 -41.75 16.82
CA SER A 6 23.64 -40.32 16.97
C SER A 6 23.26 -39.75 15.60
N LEU A 7 21.96 -39.73 15.30
CA LEU A 7 21.40 -38.93 14.21
C LEU A 7 21.48 -37.46 14.61
N ARG A 8 22.66 -36.85 14.43
CA ARG A 8 22.76 -35.40 14.30
C ARG A 8 21.97 -35.01 13.05
N ARG A 9 20.71 -34.57 13.25
CA ARG A 9 20.00 -33.79 12.23
C ARG A 9 20.89 -32.60 11.91
N LEU A 10 21.55 -32.66 10.76
CA LEU A 10 22.14 -31.50 10.12
C LEU A 10 21.00 -30.53 9.86
N PHE A 11 20.76 -29.60 10.78
CA PHE A 11 19.94 -28.43 10.51
C PHE A 11 20.68 -27.64 9.44
N ALA A 12 20.27 -27.84 8.19
CA ALA A 12 20.58 -26.90 7.13
C ALA A 12 20.05 -25.52 7.58
N PRO A 13 20.79 -24.43 7.38
CA PRO A 13 20.23 -23.10 7.62
C PRO A 13 18.99 -22.97 6.75
N SER A 14 17.82 -22.80 7.38
CA SER A 14 16.57 -22.52 6.68
C SER A 14 16.85 -21.37 5.72
N SER A 15 16.75 -21.63 4.42
CA SER A 15 16.75 -20.59 3.42
C SER A 15 15.67 -19.59 3.83
N VAL A 16 16.09 -18.39 4.23
CA VAL A 16 15.16 -17.32 4.54
C VAL A 16 14.35 -17.11 3.27
N ILE A 17 13.03 -17.29 3.33
CA ILE A 17 12.15 -17.00 2.20
C ILE A 17 12.34 -15.52 1.86
N VAL A 18 13.00 -15.25 0.74
CA VAL A 18 13.14 -13.91 0.19
C VAL A 18 11.97 -13.68 -0.76
N ARG A 19 11.16 -12.66 -0.45
CA ARG A 19 10.07 -12.24 -1.34
C ARG A 19 10.63 -11.20 -2.31
N HIS A 20 10.82 -11.59 -3.56
CA HIS A 20 11.36 -10.71 -4.60
C HIS A 20 10.31 -9.84 -5.29
N LEU A 21 9.02 -10.06 -5.01
CA LEU A 21 7.92 -9.40 -5.71
C LEU A 21 7.14 -8.50 -4.76
N HIS A 22 7.07 -7.22 -5.12
CA HIS A 22 6.12 -6.27 -4.59
C HIS A 22 5.30 -5.72 -5.74
N LEU A 23 3.99 -5.66 -5.55
CA LEU A 23 3.06 -5.04 -6.49
C LEU A 23 2.70 -3.63 -6.01
N HIS A 24 2.60 -2.70 -6.94
CA HIS A 24 1.99 -1.42 -6.66
C HIS A 24 0.48 -1.58 -6.45
N GLU A 25 -0.15 -0.62 -5.78
CA GLU A 25 -1.59 -0.62 -5.50
C GLU A 25 -2.42 -0.82 -6.78
N TYR A 26 -2.08 -0.15 -7.88
CA TYR A 26 -2.82 -0.32 -9.14
C TYR A 26 -2.77 -1.76 -9.70
N GLN A 27 -1.65 -2.47 -9.51
CA GLN A 27 -1.48 -3.86 -9.94
C GLN A 27 -2.25 -4.80 -9.01
N SER A 28 -2.13 -4.58 -7.70
CA SER A 28 -2.87 -5.34 -6.69
C SER A 28 -4.38 -5.18 -6.87
N MET A 29 -4.88 -3.97 -7.14
CA MET A 29 -6.30 -3.73 -7.40
C MET A 29 -6.79 -4.46 -8.66
N LYS A 30 -5.97 -4.48 -9.72
CA LYS A 30 -6.29 -5.23 -10.94
C LYS A 30 -6.40 -6.74 -10.66
N LEU A 31 -5.48 -7.27 -9.86
CA LEU A 31 -5.48 -8.68 -9.46
C LEU A 31 -6.68 -9.01 -8.57
N LEU A 32 -6.94 -8.21 -7.54
CA LEU A 32 -8.09 -8.39 -6.66
C LEU A 32 -9.41 -8.40 -7.46
N ARG A 33 -9.55 -7.47 -8.41
CA ARG A 33 -10.72 -7.43 -9.29
C ARG A 33 -10.87 -8.68 -10.17
N SER A 34 -9.77 -9.30 -10.61
CA SER A 34 -9.87 -10.54 -11.42
C SER A 34 -10.33 -11.76 -10.61
N PHE A 35 -10.40 -11.64 -9.28
CA PHE A 35 -10.97 -12.63 -8.37
C PHE A 35 -12.26 -12.10 -7.70
N ASP A 36 -12.95 -11.17 -8.35
CA ASP A 36 -14.24 -10.60 -7.91
C ASP A 36 -14.21 -9.91 -6.53
N VAL A 37 -13.03 -9.53 -6.05
CA VAL A 37 -12.91 -8.71 -4.84
C VAL A 37 -13.32 -7.27 -5.17
N ALA A 38 -14.28 -6.75 -4.40
CA ALA A 38 -14.75 -5.38 -4.55
C ALA A 38 -13.60 -4.39 -4.30
N VAL A 39 -13.26 -3.63 -5.34
CA VAL A 39 -12.26 -2.57 -5.31
C VAL A 39 -12.81 -1.32 -5.99
N PRO A 40 -12.45 -0.11 -5.52
CA PRO A 40 -12.89 1.12 -6.18
C PRO A 40 -12.44 1.16 -7.65
N LYS A 41 -13.22 1.85 -8.48
CA LYS A 41 -12.81 2.22 -9.83
C LYS A 41 -11.63 3.16 -9.72
N CYS A 42 -10.53 2.75 -10.36
CA CYS A 42 -9.31 3.54 -10.38
C CYS A 42 -8.62 3.46 -11.73
N TYR A 43 -7.88 4.51 -12.08
CA TYR A 43 -7.09 4.64 -13.29
C TYR A 43 -5.68 5.10 -12.95
N TYR A 44 -4.69 4.47 -13.56
CA TYR A 44 -3.28 4.80 -13.38
C TYR A 44 -2.85 5.86 -14.38
N ALA A 45 -2.22 6.93 -13.89
CA ALA A 45 -1.71 8.05 -14.68
C ALA A 45 -0.19 8.18 -14.53
N ARG A 46 0.49 8.52 -15.62
CA ARG A 46 1.92 8.83 -15.69
C ARG A 46 2.19 10.30 -15.97
N THR A 47 1.17 11.05 -16.34
CA THR A 47 1.25 12.49 -16.61
C THR A 47 0.15 13.25 -15.88
N GLY A 48 0.34 14.56 -15.68
CA GLY A 48 -0.70 15.43 -15.13
C GLY A 48 -1.96 15.48 -16.00
N GLN A 49 -1.80 15.41 -17.33
CA GLN A 49 -2.92 15.39 -18.28
C GLN A 49 -3.74 14.11 -18.16
N GLU A 50 -3.08 12.93 -18.10
CA GLU A 50 -3.79 11.67 -17.86
C GLU A 50 -4.55 11.70 -16.53
N ALA A 51 -3.98 12.32 -15.49
CA ALA A 51 -4.65 12.47 -14.21
C ALA A 51 -5.92 13.34 -14.31
N GLU A 52 -5.88 14.43 -15.06
CA GLU A 52 -7.04 15.28 -15.37
C GLU A 52 -8.13 14.47 -16.08
N ASP A 53 -7.77 13.77 -17.15
CA ASP A 53 -8.70 13.01 -17.98
C ASP A 53 -9.36 11.88 -17.18
N HIS A 54 -8.60 11.21 -16.31
CA HIS A 54 -9.13 10.18 -15.42
C HIS A 54 -10.04 10.75 -14.34
N ALA A 55 -9.74 11.94 -13.81
CA ALA A 55 -10.60 12.61 -12.85
C ALA A 55 -11.95 13.02 -13.46
N ARG A 56 -11.98 13.46 -14.73
CA ARG A 56 -13.25 13.68 -15.47
C ARG A 56 -14.09 12.41 -15.55
N ARG A 57 -13.46 11.29 -15.90
CA ARG A 57 -14.13 9.97 -16.00
C ARG A 57 -14.67 9.43 -14.67
N LEU A 58 -14.12 9.88 -13.53
CA LEU A 58 -14.48 9.41 -12.20
C LEU A 58 -15.58 10.25 -11.52
N GLY A 59 -16.14 11.25 -12.21
CA GLY A 59 -17.21 12.11 -11.68
C GLY A 59 -16.80 13.59 -11.61
N GLU A 60 -16.21 14.11 -12.69
CA GLU A 60 -15.81 15.53 -12.82
C GLU A 60 -14.94 16.04 -11.65
N GLY A 61 -14.09 15.15 -11.11
CA GLY A 61 -13.04 15.54 -10.17
C GLY A 61 -13.27 15.23 -8.69
N ASP A 62 -14.39 14.64 -8.27
CA ASP A 62 -14.51 14.07 -6.91
C ASP A 62 -13.78 12.73 -6.81
N ALA A 63 -12.47 12.80 -6.57
CA ALA A 63 -11.58 11.66 -6.67
C ALA A 63 -10.47 11.69 -5.60
N VAL A 64 -9.72 10.59 -5.52
CA VAL A 64 -8.53 10.47 -4.68
C VAL A 64 -7.31 10.24 -5.56
N VAL A 65 -6.32 11.13 -5.47
CA VAL A 65 -5.00 11.00 -6.10
C VAL A 65 -4.04 10.31 -5.14
N LYS A 66 -3.48 9.17 -5.54
CA LYS A 66 -2.57 8.36 -4.71
C LYS A 66 -1.23 8.12 -5.40
N ALA A 67 -0.15 8.59 -4.80
CA ALA A 67 1.21 8.30 -5.23
C ALA A 67 1.47 6.78 -5.28
N GLN A 68 1.97 6.30 -6.42
CA GLN A 68 2.34 4.89 -6.59
C GLN A 68 3.82 4.70 -6.23
N VAL A 69 4.05 4.44 -4.96
CA VAL A 69 5.36 4.04 -4.41
C VAL A 69 5.24 2.73 -3.66
N LEU A 70 6.34 1.97 -3.59
CA LEU A 70 6.40 0.76 -2.77
C LEU A 70 6.72 1.17 -1.33
N GLY A 71 5.81 0.86 -0.42
CA GLY A 71 5.85 1.28 0.97
C GLY A 71 4.53 1.90 1.42
N GLY A 72 4.19 1.71 2.69
CA GLY A 72 3.05 2.30 3.37
C GLY A 72 3.33 3.72 3.89
N GLY A 73 2.39 4.29 4.65
CA GLY A 73 2.55 5.61 5.26
C GLY A 73 2.52 6.80 4.29
N ARG A 74 2.10 6.57 3.04
CA ARG A 74 2.06 7.60 1.98
C ARG A 74 1.29 8.85 2.39
N GLY A 75 0.15 8.70 3.07
CA GLY A 75 -0.67 9.84 3.51
C GLY A 75 0.05 10.80 4.47
N ARG A 76 0.95 10.30 5.32
CA ARG A 76 1.75 11.09 6.27
C ARG A 76 3.16 11.45 5.74
N GLY A 77 3.45 11.13 4.49
CA GLY A 77 4.76 11.39 3.87
C GLY A 77 4.93 12.81 3.35
N TYR A 78 6.07 13.11 2.75
CA TYR A 78 6.32 14.36 2.03
C TYR A 78 7.24 14.14 0.82
N PHE A 79 7.13 14.98 -0.19
CA PHE A 79 7.97 14.94 -1.39
C PHE A 79 9.22 15.79 -1.19
N LYS A 80 10.39 15.17 -1.39
CA LYS A 80 11.69 15.76 -1.05
C LYS A 80 12.01 17.00 -1.87
N GLU A 81 11.67 16.99 -3.15
CA GLU A 81 12.11 17.99 -4.14
C GLU A 81 11.32 19.30 -4.05
N ASN A 82 10.06 19.25 -3.63
CA ASN A 82 9.17 20.41 -3.60
C ASN A 82 8.47 20.65 -2.26
N GLY A 83 8.74 19.82 -1.24
CA GLY A 83 8.13 19.93 0.09
C GLY A 83 6.64 19.60 0.15
N PHE A 84 6.05 19.07 -0.93
CA PHE A 84 4.62 18.76 -0.99
C PHE A 84 4.26 17.69 0.05
N GLN A 85 3.25 17.96 0.89
CA GLN A 85 2.88 17.10 2.00
C GLN A 85 1.86 16.06 1.54
N GLY A 86 2.04 14.81 1.98
CA GLY A 86 1.15 13.69 1.72
C GLY A 86 1.24 13.13 0.30
N GLY A 87 1.20 11.81 0.18
CA GLY A 87 1.09 11.07 -1.08
C GLY A 87 -0.33 10.61 -1.39
N VAL A 88 -1.34 11.00 -0.61
CA VAL A 88 -2.76 10.63 -0.80
C VAL A 88 -3.59 11.88 -0.58
N HIS A 89 -4.33 12.32 -1.60
CA HIS A 89 -5.08 13.57 -1.59
C HIS A 89 -6.47 13.37 -2.16
N ILE A 90 -7.48 13.92 -1.49
CA ILE A 90 -8.81 14.10 -2.08
C ILE A 90 -8.75 15.35 -2.94
N VAL A 91 -9.32 15.26 -4.14
CA VAL A 91 -9.46 16.38 -5.08
C VAL A 91 -10.94 16.54 -5.42
N ASN A 92 -11.33 17.75 -5.81
CA ASN A 92 -12.72 18.11 -6.08
C ASN A 92 -12.92 18.68 -7.51
N SER A 93 -11.87 18.65 -8.34
CA SER A 93 -11.95 19.05 -9.75
C SER A 93 -10.85 18.38 -10.57
N PRO A 94 -11.01 18.25 -11.91
CA PRO A 94 -10.00 17.65 -12.76
C PRO A 94 -8.69 18.45 -12.79
N SER A 95 -8.79 19.78 -12.79
CA SER A 95 -7.62 20.67 -12.76
C SER A 95 -6.83 20.55 -11.46
N GLU A 96 -7.53 20.36 -10.33
CA GLU A 96 -6.88 20.05 -9.06
C GLU A 96 -6.18 18.69 -9.10
N ALA A 97 -6.81 17.66 -9.67
CA ALA A 97 -6.21 16.34 -9.86
C ALA A 97 -4.89 16.42 -10.64
N ARG A 98 -4.87 17.19 -11.72
CA ARG A 98 -3.66 17.47 -12.50
C ARG A 98 -2.58 18.13 -11.65
N ARG A 99 -2.90 19.24 -10.99
CA ARG A 99 -1.92 20.00 -10.18
C ARG A 99 -1.32 19.12 -9.08
N VAL A 100 -2.15 18.37 -8.37
CA VAL A 100 -1.71 17.43 -7.33
C VAL A 100 -0.82 16.35 -7.93
N ALA A 101 -1.20 15.75 -9.05
CA ALA A 101 -0.37 14.74 -9.74
C ALA A 101 0.99 15.32 -10.16
N GLU A 102 1.04 16.54 -10.69
CA GLU A 102 2.28 17.22 -11.07
C GLU A 102 3.19 17.48 -9.85
N HIS A 103 2.63 17.72 -8.66
CA HIS A 103 3.42 17.80 -7.43
C HIS A 103 4.00 16.46 -6.96
N MET A 104 3.50 15.33 -7.46
CA MET A 104 3.97 13.98 -7.09
C MET A 104 4.87 13.33 -8.14
N LEU A 105 4.51 13.46 -9.41
CA LEU A 105 5.15 12.75 -10.52
C LEU A 105 6.63 13.16 -10.68
N GLY A 106 7.47 12.14 -10.85
CA GLY A 106 8.92 12.27 -11.02
C GLY A 106 9.68 12.62 -9.73
N LYS A 107 9.01 12.70 -8.59
CA LYS A 107 9.57 13.15 -7.32
C LYS A 107 9.65 12.01 -6.31
N THR A 108 10.41 12.22 -5.26
CA THR A 108 10.73 11.22 -4.24
C THR A 108 9.84 11.41 -3.02
N LEU A 109 8.94 10.45 -2.78
CA LEU A 109 8.10 10.43 -1.58
C LEU A 109 8.88 9.80 -0.42
N ILE A 110 9.01 10.56 0.66
CA ILE A 110 9.58 10.12 1.94
C ILE A 110 8.43 9.75 2.87
N THR A 111 8.53 8.57 3.48
CA THR A 111 7.60 8.06 4.50
C THR A 111 8.39 7.41 5.64
N LYS A 112 7.71 7.11 6.75
CA LYS A 112 8.30 6.32 7.87
C LYS A 112 8.88 4.98 7.39
N GLN A 113 8.29 4.36 6.35
CA GLN A 113 8.68 3.03 5.87
C GLN A 113 9.74 3.04 4.75
N THR A 114 9.87 4.14 4.00
CA THR A 114 10.90 4.26 2.94
C THR A 114 12.23 4.78 3.46
N GLY A 115 12.27 5.29 4.69
CA GLY A 115 13.44 5.97 5.25
C GLY A 115 13.82 7.24 4.48
N LEU A 116 15.02 7.76 4.77
CA LEU A 116 15.54 9.02 4.19
C LEU A 116 15.82 8.94 2.68
N GLY A 117 15.97 7.73 2.13
CA GLY A 117 16.15 7.52 0.70
C GLY A 117 14.87 7.73 -0.12
N GLY A 118 13.71 7.50 0.50
CA GLY A 118 12.41 7.65 -0.15
C GLY A 118 12.17 6.68 -1.30
N SER A 119 11.11 6.93 -2.06
CA SER A 119 10.77 6.16 -3.25
C SER A 119 10.28 7.08 -4.35
N ALA A 120 10.81 6.91 -5.57
CA ALA A 120 10.43 7.73 -6.71
C ALA A 120 9.00 7.41 -7.18
N CYS A 121 8.15 8.42 -7.22
CA CYS A 121 6.78 8.36 -7.69
C CYS A 121 6.75 8.50 -9.22
N LYS A 122 6.74 7.37 -9.93
CA LYS A 122 6.71 7.33 -11.41
C LYS A 122 5.28 7.40 -12.00
N GLY A 123 4.28 7.39 -11.14
CA GLY A 123 2.88 7.40 -11.51
C GLY A 123 1.98 7.65 -10.31
N VAL A 124 0.74 8.03 -10.58
CA VAL A 124 -0.32 8.21 -9.59
C VAL A 124 -1.52 7.33 -9.94
N LEU A 125 -2.31 6.99 -8.95
CA LEU A 125 -3.56 6.27 -9.11
C LEU A 125 -4.71 7.21 -8.74
N LEU A 126 -5.61 7.44 -9.68
CA LEU A 126 -6.86 8.17 -9.46
C LEU A 126 -7.92 7.15 -9.11
N CYS A 127 -8.57 7.29 -7.96
CA CYS A 127 -9.67 6.43 -7.55
C CYS A 127 -10.94 7.24 -7.32
N GLU A 128 -12.10 6.65 -7.61
CA GLU A 128 -13.37 7.23 -7.20
C GLU A 128 -13.39 7.46 -5.67
N ARG A 129 -14.00 8.57 -5.25
CA ARG A 129 -14.22 8.81 -3.83
C ARG A 129 -15.43 8.00 -3.38
N LEU A 130 -15.24 7.19 -2.35
CA LEU A 130 -16.33 6.45 -1.72
C LEU A 130 -16.61 7.03 -0.33
N PRO A 131 -17.89 7.11 0.09
CA PRO A 131 -18.22 7.46 1.47
C PRO A 131 -17.77 6.32 2.40
N ILE A 132 -16.89 6.65 3.34
CA ILE A 132 -16.35 5.68 4.30
C ILE A 132 -17.15 5.80 5.59
N VAL A 133 -18.01 4.80 5.86
CA VAL A 133 -18.77 4.72 7.11
C VAL A 133 -17.93 4.11 8.23
N SER A 134 -17.05 3.17 7.89
CA SER A 134 -16.10 2.56 8.83
C SER A 134 -14.90 2.00 8.09
N GLU A 135 -13.73 2.05 8.71
CA GLU A 135 -12.50 1.42 8.21
C GLU A 135 -12.12 0.24 9.10
N LYS A 136 -11.67 -0.86 8.48
CA LYS A 136 -11.20 -2.08 9.15
C LYS A 136 -9.85 -2.48 8.59
N TYR A 137 -9.07 -3.21 9.39
CA TYR A 137 -7.85 -3.84 8.91
C TYR A 137 -8.10 -5.32 8.65
N ALA A 138 -7.56 -5.84 7.56
CA ALA A 138 -7.52 -7.27 7.27
C ALA A 138 -6.24 -7.60 6.51
N ALA A 139 -5.57 -8.68 6.90
CA ALA A 139 -4.41 -9.23 6.21
C ALA A 139 -4.45 -10.75 6.22
N VAL A 140 -3.99 -11.35 5.12
CA VAL A 140 -3.74 -12.79 5.02
C VAL A 140 -2.25 -12.99 4.82
N LEU A 141 -1.62 -13.78 5.69
CA LEU A 141 -0.19 -14.05 5.66
C LEU A 141 0.11 -15.50 6.00
N LEU A 142 1.30 -15.96 5.64
CA LEU A 142 1.82 -17.25 6.10
C LEU A 142 2.58 -17.02 7.41
N ASP A 143 2.04 -17.58 8.49
CA ASP A 143 2.67 -17.56 9.81
C ASP A 143 3.70 -18.68 9.93
N ARG A 144 4.92 -18.33 10.33
CA ARG A 144 6.04 -19.28 10.42
C ARG A 144 5.97 -20.16 11.67
N THR A 145 5.36 -19.67 12.73
CA THR A 145 5.22 -20.38 14.01
C THR A 145 4.14 -21.44 13.89
N LEU A 146 3.02 -21.10 13.25
CA LEU A 146 1.89 -22.00 13.01
C LEU A 146 2.08 -22.85 11.74
N GLY A 147 3.00 -22.45 10.85
CA GLY A 147 3.33 -23.20 9.64
C GLY A 147 2.23 -23.18 8.57
N GLY A 148 1.40 -22.12 8.54
CA GLY A 148 0.22 -22.07 7.69
C GLY A 148 -0.34 -20.67 7.48
N PRO A 149 -1.40 -20.53 6.66
CA PRO A 149 -2.07 -19.25 6.45
C PRO A 149 -2.82 -18.80 7.71
N VAL A 150 -2.72 -17.51 8.01
CA VAL A 150 -3.40 -16.83 9.11
C VAL A 150 -4.08 -15.57 8.58
N VAL A 151 -5.25 -15.28 9.13
CA VAL A 151 -5.95 -14.01 8.92
C VAL A 151 -5.77 -13.16 10.16
N VAL A 152 -5.34 -11.92 9.97
CA VAL A 152 -5.25 -10.90 11.02
C VAL A 152 -6.26 -9.80 10.70
N ALA A 153 -7.09 -9.41 11.67
CA ALA A 153 -8.14 -8.43 11.44
C ALA A 153 -8.32 -7.51 12.65
N SER A 154 -8.60 -6.23 12.39
CA SER A 154 -8.84 -5.26 13.45
C SER A 154 -10.01 -4.35 13.14
N LYS A 155 -10.72 -3.93 14.19
CA LYS A 155 -11.75 -2.89 14.09
C LYS A 155 -11.16 -1.51 13.80
N TYR A 156 -9.86 -1.32 14.01
CA TYR A 156 -9.10 -0.10 13.76
C TYR A 156 -8.45 -0.15 12.37
N GLY A 157 -9.20 0.27 11.34
CA GLY A 157 -8.62 0.53 10.01
C GLY A 157 -7.96 1.91 9.92
N GLY A 158 -7.31 2.20 8.80
CA GLY A 158 -6.77 3.53 8.48
C GLY A 158 -5.45 3.91 9.18
N MET A 159 -4.98 3.09 10.12
CA MET A 159 -3.74 3.31 10.88
C MET A 159 -2.76 2.13 10.77
N SER A 160 -1.57 2.27 11.35
CA SER A 160 -0.56 1.21 11.37
C SER A 160 -1.01 0.08 12.28
N ILE A 161 -1.06 -1.14 11.77
CA ILE A 161 -1.43 -2.31 12.56
C ILE A 161 -0.41 -2.59 13.66
N GLU A 162 0.84 -2.19 13.45
CA GLU A 162 1.92 -2.26 14.43
C GLU A 162 1.68 -1.30 15.60
N GLU A 163 1.11 -0.12 15.35
CA GLU A 163 0.68 0.82 16.41
C GLU A 163 -0.50 0.23 17.19
N VAL A 164 -1.49 -0.36 16.51
CA VAL A 164 -2.64 -1.05 17.16
C VAL A 164 -2.19 -2.22 18.02
N ALA A 165 -1.18 -2.99 17.60
CA ALA A 165 -0.70 -4.15 18.34
C ALA A 165 -0.10 -3.78 19.71
N VAL A 166 0.45 -2.57 19.82
CA VAL A 166 1.03 -2.06 21.07
C VAL A 166 -0.05 -1.44 21.96
N GLU A 167 -0.92 -0.62 21.40
CA GLU A 167 -1.91 0.16 22.17
C GLU A 167 -3.18 -0.65 22.50
N HIS A 168 -3.57 -1.57 21.61
CA HIS A 168 -4.82 -2.33 21.67
C HIS A 168 -4.61 -3.80 21.23
N PRO A 169 -3.76 -4.59 21.92
CA PRO A 169 -3.41 -5.94 21.49
C PRO A 169 -4.62 -6.90 21.41
N GLN A 170 -5.67 -6.67 22.20
CA GLN A 170 -6.92 -7.44 22.16
C GLN A 170 -7.77 -7.20 20.90
N ASP A 171 -7.43 -6.20 20.09
CA ASP A 171 -8.16 -5.80 18.89
C ASP A 171 -7.47 -6.27 17.59
N ILE A 172 -6.62 -7.32 17.65
CA ILE A 172 -5.89 -7.93 16.52
C ILE A 172 -6.08 -9.46 16.48
#